data_AF-A0A2P2MAS5-F1
#
_entry.id   AF-A0A2P2MAS5-F1
#
_cell.length_a   1.000
_cell.length_b   1.000
_cell.length_c   1.000
_cell.angle_alpha   90.00
_cell.angle_beta   90.00
_cell.angle_gamma   90.00
#
_symmetry.space_group_name_H-M   'P 1'
#
loop_
_entity.id
_entity.type
_entity.pdbx_description
1 polymer ?
#
loop_
_entity_poly.entity_id
_entity_poly.type
_entity_poly.pdbx_seq_one_letter_code
_entity_poly.pdbx_strand_id
1 'polypeptide(L)'
;MDDYTREMMDLKTLVTRTLEKKGVLAKIRAELRASVFEAIEEEDRVVEKEEGLPPALLGSCNDRAKQLHASPSGRLLTALICEYLDWAQLNHTLKVYQPECNLVMIKMRYVRICTTVWCCIF
;
A
#
# COMPACT_ATOMS: atom_id res chain seq x y z
N MET A 1 27.57 2.46 32.67
CA MET A 1 26.12 2.59 32.95
C MET A 1 26.04 3.13 34.36
N ASP A 2 25.75 4.40 34.42
CA ASP A 2 25.53 5.22 35.61
C ASP A 2 24.42 4.63 36.50
N ASP A 3 24.65 4.68 37.80
CA ASP A 3 23.77 4.17 38.87
C ASP A 3 22.34 4.72 38.74
N TYR A 4 22.21 5.96 38.27
CA TYR A 4 20.94 6.63 37.96
C TYR A 4 20.10 5.89 36.89
N THR A 5 20.72 5.41 35.82
CA THR A 5 20.01 4.62 34.79
C THR A 5 19.47 3.31 35.36
N ARG A 6 20.17 2.71 36.35
CA ARG A 6 19.71 1.48 37.02
C ARG A 6 18.52 1.75 37.94
N GLU A 7 18.60 2.78 38.79
CA GLU A 7 17.49 3.19 39.66
C GLU A 7 16.25 3.57 38.85
N MET A 8 16.42 4.26 37.72
CA MET A 8 15.32 4.62 36.82
C MET A 8 14.68 3.39 36.18
N MET A 9 15.45 2.34 35.87
CA MET A 9 14.95 1.10 35.30
C MET A 9 14.16 0.28 36.34
N ASP A 10 14.62 0.24 37.59
CA ASP A 10 13.92 -0.41 38.70
C ASP A 10 12.61 0.31 39.03
N LEU A 11 12.64 1.65 39.05
CA LEU A 11 11.45 2.48 39.24
C LEU A 11 10.44 2.25 38.10
N LYS A 12 10.90 2.25 36.84
CA LYS A 12 10.06 1.94 35.67
C LYS A 12 9.41 0.56 35.79
N THR A 13 10.15 -0.43 36.27
CA THR A 13 9.65 -1.80 36.47
C THR A 13 8.56 -1.85 37.55
N LEU A 14 8.78 -1.17 38.67
CA LEU A 14 7.81 -1.08 39.76
C LEU A 14 6.52 -0.38 39.33
N VAL A 15 6.64 0.75 38.61
CA VAL A 15 5.49 1.50 38.07
C VAL A 15 4.72 0.64 37.07
N THR A 16 5.41 -0.04 36.16
CA THR A 16 4.79 -0.94 35.17
C THR A 16 3.96 -2.02 35.86
N ARG A 17 4.54 -2.78 36.81
CA ARG A 17 3.83 -3.83 37.55
C ARG A 17 2.63 -3.29 38.33
N THR A 18 2.77 -2.11 38.92
CA THR A 18 1.68 -1.47 39.68
C THR A 18 0.53 -1.06 38.78
N LEU A 19 0.82 -0.47 37.62
CA LEU A 19 -0.20 -0.07 36.64
C LEU A 19 -0.86 -1.28 35.96
N GLU A 20 -0.14 -2.38 35.77
CA GLU A 20 -0.70 -3.65 35.29
C GLU A 20 -1.66 -4.26 36.29
N LYS A 21 -1.27 -4.34 37.57
CA LYS A 21 -2.13 -4.87 38.63
C LYS A 21 -3.40 -4.04 38.85
N LYS A 22 -3.31 -2.72 38.64
CA LYS A 22 -4.48 -1.81 38.69
C LYS A 22 -5.31 -1.80 37.40
N GLY A 23 -4.90 -2.53 36.35
CA GLY A 23 -5.59 -2.59 35.05
C GLY A 23 -5.47 -1.32 34.19
N VAL A 24 -4.91 -0.23 34.74
CA VAL A 24 -4.80 1.07 34.04
C VAL A 24 -3.74 1.05 32.93
N LEU A 25 -2.71 0.20 33.01
CA LEU A 25 -1.69 0.12 31.94
C LEU A 25 -2.27 -0.40 30.62
N ALA A 26 -3.26 -1.29 30.68
CA ALA A 26 -3.95 -1.78 29.49
C ALA A 26 -4.81 -0.68 28.85
N LYS A 27 -5.51 0.11 29.69
CA LYS A 27 -6.30 1.26 29.26
C LYS A 27 -5.45 2.33 28.58
N ILE A 28 -4.34 2.74 29.20
CA ILE A 28 -3.42 3.73 28.62
C ILE A 28 -2.82 3.23 27.30
N ARG A 29 -2.44 1.95 27.20
CA ARG A 29 -1.96 1.35 25.94
C ARG A 29 -3.03 1.36 24.85
N ALA A 30 -4.29 1.09 25.20
CA ALA A 30 -5.40 1.14 24.25
C ALA A 30 -5.68 2.57 23.77
N GLU A 31 -5.73 3.54 24.69
CA GLU A 31 -5.93 4.95 24.38
C GLU A 31 -4.80 5.50 23.49
N LEU A 32 -3.54 5.16 23.77
CA LEU A 32 -2.41 5.54 22.91
C LEU A 32 -2.53 4.94 21.50
N ARG A 33 -2.88 3.66 21.39
CA ARG A 33 -3.11 3.02 20.08
C ARG A 33 -4.24 3.68 19.31
N ALA A 34 -5.34 4.00 19.99
CA ALA A 34 -6.48 4.69 19.39
C ALA A 34 -6.10 6.11 18.94
N SER A 35 -5.41 6.89 19.78
CA SER A 35 -4.97 8.25 19.45
C SER A 35 -3.96 8.31 18.31
N VAL A 36 -3.01 7.36 18.25
CA VAL A 36 -2.07 7.25 17.12
C VAL A 36 -2.81 6.86 15.84
N PHE A 37 -3.74 5.91 15.93
CA PHE A 37 -4.52 5.50 14.77
C PHE A 37 -5.42 6.63 14.25
N GLU A 38 -6.05 7.39 15.14
CA GLU A 38 -6.85 8.57 14.79
C GLU A 38 -6.01 9.67 14.13
N ALA A 39 -4.79 9.92 14.63
CA ALA A 39 -3.87 10.88 14.01
C ALA A 39 -3.43 10.44 12.61
N ILE A 40 -3.15 9.14 12.42
CA ILE A 40 -2.81 8.57 11.11
C ILE A 40 -4.02 8.63 10.17
N GLU A 41 -5.22 8.25 10.62
CA GLU A 41 -6.42 8.32 9.79
C GLU A 41 -6.78 9.76 9.39
N GLU A 42 -6.53 10.76 10.25
CA GLU A 42 -6.75 12.16 9.90
C GLU A 42 -5.75 12.64 8.85
N GLU A 43 -4.48 12.24 8.96
CA GLU A 43 -3.46 12.51 7.93
C GLU A 43 -3.78 11.78 6.61
N ASP A 44 -4.17 10.51 6.67
CA ASP A 44 -4.64 9.73 5.52
C ASP A 44 -5.92 10.33 4.92
N ARG A 45 -6.86 10.85 5.72
CA ARG A 45 -8.08 11.53 5.24
C ARG A 45 -7.77 12.86 4.54
N VAL A 46 -6.75 13.58 4.99
CA VAL A 46 -6.27 14.78 4.28
C VAL A 46 -5.68 14.39 2.92
N VAL A 47 -5.04 13.21 2.82
CA VAL A 47 -4.56 12.64 1.55
C VAL A 47 -5.71 12.10 0.67
N GLU A 48 -6.71 11.44 1.24
CA GLU A 48 -7.87 10.88 0.50
C GLU A 48 -8.84 11.94 -0.02
N LYS A 49 -8.90 13.13 0.59
CA LYS A 49 -9.74 14.25 0.11
C LYS A 49 -9.26 14.84 -1.22
N GLU A 50 -8.01 14.58 -1.64
CA GLU A 50 -7.53 14.96 -2.97
C GLU A 50 -7.68 13.86 -4.01
N GLU A 51 -7.45 12.57 -3.73
CA GLU A 51 -7.78 11.48 -4.67
C GLU A 51 -8.07 10.18 -3.92
N GLY A 52 -9.32 9.67 -4.02
CA GLY A 52 -9.81 8.50 -3.27
C GLY A 52 -9.23 7.15 -3.68
N LEU A 53 -7.96 6.89 -3.37
CA LEU A 53 -7.31 5.58 -3.51
C LEU A 53 -6.40 5.26 -2.32
N PRO A 54 -6.34 3.98 -1.90
CA PRO A 54 -5.79 3.57 -0.60
C PRO A 54 -4.28 3.88 -0.40
N PRO A 55 -3.87 4.26 0.83
CA PRO A 55 -2.52 4.78 1.14
C PRO A 55 -1.34 3.81 0.90
N ALA A 56 -1.60 2.50 0.83
CA ALA A 56 -0.55 1.49 0.72
C ALA A 56 0.10 1.39 -0.69
N LEU A 57 -0.43 2.10 -1.68
CA LEU A 57 0.07 2.11 -3.06
C LEU A 57 0.68 3.46 -3.49
N LEU A 58 0.68 4.47 -2.61
CA LEU A 58 1.07 5.84 -2.93
C LEU A 58 2.56 6.13 -2.67
N GLY A 59 3.42 5.12 -2.75
CA GLY A 59 4.86 5.32 -2.86
C GLY A 59 5.23 5.71 -4.29
N SER A 60 4.82 6.90 -4.76
CA SER A 60 5.21 7.48 -6.06
C SER A 60 4.67 6.77 -7.32
N CYS A 61 3.34 6.75 -7.50
CA CYS A 61 2.80 6.51 -8.85
C CYS A 61 3.23 7.66 -9.78
N ASN A 62 3.83 7.34 -10.93
CA ASN A 62 4.30 8.33 -11.89
C ASN A 62 3.12 9.10 -12.52
N ASP A 63 3.04 10.43 -12.38
CA ASP A 63 2.00 11.26 -13.01
C ASP A 63 1.91 11.05 -14.53
N ARG A 64 3.04 10.70 -15.16
CA ARG A 64 3.09 10.38 -16.59
C ARG A 64 2.40 9.06 -16.92
N ALA A 65 2.40 8.09 -16.00
CA ALA A 65 1.65 6.85 -16.16
C ALA A 65 0.14 7.12 -16.08
N LYS A 66 -0.30 7.98 -15.14
CA LYS A 66 -1.70 8.44 -15.07
C LYS A 66 -2.14 9.09 -16.40
N GLN A 67 -1.33 9.99 -16.95
CA GLN A 67 -1.59 10.62 -18.25
C GLN A 67 -1.64 9.62 -19.41
N LEU A 68 -0.77 8.61 -19.40
CA LEU A 68 -0.76 7.57 -20.42
C LEU A 68 -2.06 6.77 -20.41
N HIS A 69 -2.55 6.37 -19.24
CA HIS A 69 -3.80 5.60 -19.12
C HIS A 69 -5.07 6.42 -19.35
N ALA A 70 -5.00 7.75 -19.33
CA ALA A 70 -6.12 8.61 -19.69
C ALA A 70 -6.56 8.40 -21.16
N SER A 71 -5.59 8.19 -22.05
CA SER A 71 -5.85 7.90 -23.47
C SER A 71 -6.28 6.44 -23.70
N PRO A 72 -7.27 6.18 -24.58
CA PRO A 72 -7.65 4.81 -24.97
C PRO A 72 -6.48 4.03 -25.58
N SER A 73 -5.60 4.69 -26.34
CA SER A 73 -4.41 4.07 -26.93
C SER A 73 -3.38 3.67 -25.88
N GLY A 74 -3.23 4.48 -24.81
CA GLY A 74 -2.32 4.15 -23.72
C GLY A 74 -2.81 2.97 -22.87
N ARG A 75 -4.12 2.84 -22.66
CA ARG A 75 -4.70 1.63 -22.04
C ARG A 75 -4.47 0.37 -22.88
N LEU A 76 -4.58 0.48 -24.20
CA LEU A 76 -4.29 -0.64 -25.11
C LEU A 76 -2.80 -1.03 -25.05
N LEU A 77 -1.89 -0.06 -25.10
CA LEU A 77 -0.45 -0.29 -24.99
C LEU A 77 -0.10 -1.04 -23.71
N THR A 78 -0.64 -0.60 -22.57
CA THR A 78 -0.42 -1.25 -21.28
C THR A 78 -0.99 -2.66 -21.22
N ALA A 79 -2.15 -2.90 -21.84
CA ALA A 79 -2.72 -4.24 -21.95
C ALA A 79 -1.80 -5.18 -22.76
N LEU A 80 -1.24 -4.71 -23.87
CA LEU A 80 -0.29 -5.47 -24.69
C LEU A 80 1.01 -5.79 -23.93
N ILE A 81 1.52 -4.84 -23.14
CA ILE A 81 2.71 -5.06 -22.32
C ILE A 81 2.44 -6.11 -21.25
N CYS A 82 1.29 -6.05 -20.57
CA CYS A 82 0.89 -7.06 -19.59
C CYS A 82 0.78 -8.45 -20.23
N GLU A 83 0.17 -8.56 -21.41
CA GLU A 83 0.05 -9.81 -22.16
C GLU A 83 1.41 -10.37 -22.60
N TYR A 84 2.32 -9.51 -23.05
CA TYR A 84 3.68 -9.90 -23.39
C TYR A 84 4.46 -10.42 -22.17
N LEU A 85 4.37 -9.74 -21.03
CA LEU A 85 5.05 -10.15 -19.80
C LEU A 85 4.51 -11.49 -19.28
N ASP A 86 3.20 -11.73 -19.41
CA ASP A 86 2.58 -13.00 -19.06
C ASP A 86 3.01 -14.13 -20.01
N TRP A 87 3.00 -13.87 -21.33
CA TRP A 87 3.50 -14.80 -22.35
C TRP A 87 4.99 -15.15 -22.15
N ALA A 88 5.82 -14.17 -21.82
CA ALA A 88 7.24 -14.35 -21.53
C ALA A 88 7.50 -14.94 -20.13
N GLN A 89 6.45 -15.27 -19.37
CA GLN A 89 6.51 -15.82 -18.01
C GLN A 89 7.26 -14.93 -16.99
N LEU A 90 7.33 -13.62 -17.24
CA LEU A 90 7.98 -12.62 -16.39
C LEU A 90 7.08 -12.17 -15.24
N ASN A 91 6.65 -13.13 -14.43
CA ASN A 91 5.68 -12.95 -13.35
C ASN A 91 6.16 -11.99 -12.25
N HIS A 92 7.45 -12.00 -11.93
CA HIS A 92 8.03 -11.08 -10.94
C HIS A 92 7.98 -9.64 -11.43
N THR A 93 8.37 -9.42 -12.68
CA THR A 93 8.30 -8.11 -13.34
C THR A 93 6.86 -7.63 -13.43
N LEU A 94 5.91 -8.50 -13.76
CA LEU A 94 4.49 -8.17 -13.84
C LEU A 94 3.91 -7.71 -12.48
N LYS A 95 4.29 -8.39 -11.39
CA LYS A 95 3.87 -8.03 -10.02
C LYS A 95 4.38 -6.67 -9.56
N VAL A 96 5.51 -6.20 -10.10
CA VAL A 96 6.04 -4.85 -9.85
C VAL A 96 5.45 -3.84 -10.84
N TYR A 97 5.28 -4.21 -12.11
CA TYR A 97 4.77 -3.32 -13.15
C TYR A 97 3.34 -2.82 -12.90
N GLN A 98 2.46 -3.69 -12.40
CA GLN A 98 1.05 -3.35 -12.12
C GLN A 98 0.87 -2.23 -11.07
N PRO A 99 1.48 -2.31 -9.88
CA PRO A 99 1.38 -1.24 -8.89
C PRO A 99 2.10 0.04 -9.35
N GLU A 100 3.25 -0.06 -10.02
CA GLU A 100 4.01 1.10 -10.53
C GLU A 100 3.24 1.92 -11.59
N CYS A 101 2.38 1.26 -12.37
CA CYS A 101 1.54 1.91 -13.38
C CYS A 101 0.19 2.39 -12.82
N ASN A 102 -0.06 2.29 -11.50
CA ASN A 102 -1.35 2.60 -10.88
C ASN A 102 -2.52 1.81 -11.54
N LEU A 103 -2.25 0.60 -12.02
CA LEU A 103 -3.26 -0.28 -12.59
C LEU A 103 -3.97 -0.98 -11.43
N VAL A 104 -4.81 -0.25 -10.71
CA VAL A 104 -5.60 -0.80 -9.62
C VAL A 104 -6.65 -1.73 -10.21
N MET A 105 -6.28 -3.01 -10.33
CA MET A 105 -7.16 -4.13 -10.61
C MET A 105 -8.14 -3.90 -11.77
N ILE A 106 -7.71 -3.24 -12.85
CA ILE A 106 -8.41 -3.34 -14.12
C ILE A 106 -8.12 -4.75 -14.64
N LYS A 107 -8.93 -5.71 -14.17
CA LYS A 107 -9.19 -6.98 -14.88
C LYS A 107 -9.82 -6.61 -16.21
N MET A 108 -9.06 -6.02 -17.11
CA MET A 108 -9.42 -5.87 -18.50
C MET A 108 -9.48 -7.29 -19.01
N ARG A 109 -10.72 -7.78 -19.19
CA ARG A 109 -11.10 -9.06 -19.80
C ARG A 109 -9.96 -9.61 -20.66
N TYR A 110 -9.18 -10.52 -20.08
CA TYR A 110 -8.00 -11.19 -20.66
C TYR A 110 -8.30 -12.01 -21.94
N VAL A 111 -9.54 -11.97 -22.44
CA VAL A 111 -10.09 -12.91 -23.43
C VAL A 111 -10.53 -12.18 -24.70
N ARG A 112 -9.80 -11.17 -25.18
CA ARG A 112 -10.17 -10.54 -26.47
C ARG A 112 -9.04 -10.05 -27.37
N ILE A 113 -7.84 -9.84 -26.86
CA ILE A 113 -6.72 -9.39 -27.72
C ILE A 113 -6.11 -10.57 -28.49
N CYS A 114 -5.77 -11.66 -27.80
CA CYS A 114 -5.27 -12.88 -28.44
C CYS A 114 -6.19 -13.43 -29.55
N THR A 115 -7.52 -13.44 -29.37
CA THR A 115 -8.44 -13.93 -30.41
C THR A 115 -8.53 -13.03 -31.64
N THR A 116 -8.22 -11.75 -31.52
CA THR A 116 -8.37 -10.80 -32.64
C THR A 116 -7.07 -10.64 -33.43
N VAL A 117 -5.92 -10.73 -32.76
CA VAL A 117 -4.62 -10.55 -33.41
C VAL A 117 -4.04 -11.87 -33.92
N TRP A 118 -4.22 -12.98 -33.18
CA TRP A 118 -3.70 -14.27 -33.60
C TRP A 118 -4.50 -14.90 -34.76
N CYS A 119 -5.81 -14.63 -34.83
CA CYS A 119 -6.67 -15.09 -35.92
C CYS A 119 -6.48 -14.33 -37.25
N CYS A 120 -5.71 -13.23 -37.24
CA CYS A 120 -5.34 -12.49 -38.44
C CYS A 120 -3.91 -12.78 -38.93
N ILE A 121 -3.11 -13.51 -38.14
CA ILE A 121 -1.68 -13.81 -38.44
C ILE A 121 -1.48 -15.29 -38.83
N PHE A 122 -2.47 -16.15 -38.59
CA PHE A 122 -2.57 -17.52 -39.10
C PHE A 122 -3.87 -17.67 -39.90
#